data_AF-A0A7X7Z6C8-F1
#
_entry.id   AF-A0A7X7Z6C8-F1
#
_cell.length_a   1.000
_cell.length_b   1.000
_cell.length_c   1.000
_cell.angle_alpha   90.00
_cell.angle_beta   90.00
_cell.angle_gamma   90.00
#
_symmetry.space_group_name_H-M   'P 1'
#
loop_
_entity.id
_entity.type
_entity.pdbx_description
1 polymer ?
#
loop_
_entity_poly.entity_id
_entity_poly.type
_entity_poly.pdbx_seq_one_letter_code
_entity_poly.pdbx_strand_id
1 'polypeptide(L)'
;MIVPMHKYTFLVFHADYHPFLKGLREVGVVDVVKRTKVLSEEAAERLLLQRQVTEIIKQLRRRKIEPGTEKPPFESGADVLNRFRDLQAEIESLNQQINSLNKEIAVTEPWGDYDPTILHNLRKAGLHIHFYTVAPRRFNPEWANQYKIGVVNETPALIYFILVTEPGEELPEISAELVKGPEKPLSQLYQRREELNARLDAINSELDTMAATCIPLLEDFARRLSSEMEYEIVVSNTLSEADDKLKILEGFAPVEAAKEVEKFCNDHEIFFLRTDPSPEERVPILLRNGNFARLFEPISRLFSLPKYTELDLTPFFAPFFMMFFGFCLGDAGYGLVVLLGATLYKK
;
A
#
# COMPACT_ATOMS: atom_id res chain seq x y z
N MET A 1 31.21 -4.19 -27.81
CA MET A 1 30.19 -5.27 -27.89
C MET A 1 28.84 -4.65 -27.55
N ILE A 2 27.78 -5.03 -28.26
CA ILE A 2 26.42 -4.55 -27.99
C ILE A 2 25.90 -5.22 -26.72
N VAL A 3 25.34 -4.42 -25.80
CA VAL A 3 24.77 -4.91 -24.54
C VAL A 3 23.40 -5.54 -24.82
N PRO A 4 23.14 -6.77 -24.31
CA PRO A 4 21.83 -7.39 -24.49
C PRO A 4 20.73 -6.65 -23.73
N MET A 5 19.56 -6.57 -24.33
CA MET A 5 18.37 -5.88 -23.83
C MET A 5 17.20 -6.83 -23.62
N HIS A 6 16.41 -6.58 -22.59
CA HIS A 6 15.05 -7.13 -22.45
C HIS A 6 14.02 -6.08 -22.86
N LYS A 7 12.93 -6.56 -23.45
CA LYS A 7 11.73 -5.76 -23.70
C LYS A 7 10.81 -5.87 -22.49
N TYR A 8 10.32 -4.73 -22.01
CA TYR A 8 9.34 -4.63 -20.96
C TYR A 8 8.06 -4.00 -21.49
N THR A 9 6.92 -4.60 -21.13
CA THR A 9 5.60 -4.02 -21.31
C THR A 9 5.01 -3.74 -19.93
N PHE A 10 4.83 -2.48 -19.58
CA PHE A 10 4.26 -2.06 -18.31
C PHE A 10 2.77 -1.77 -18.48
N LEU A 11 1.96 -2.22 -17.53
CA LEU A 11 0.56 -1.86 -17.40
C LEU A 11 0.38 -0.93 -16.20
N VAL A 12 -0.04 0.30 -16.49
CA VAL A 12 -0.11 1.36 -15.50
C VAL A 12 -1.50 1.99 -15.53
N PHE A 13 -2.12 2.16 -14.36
CA PHE A 13 -3.35 2.95 -14.26
C PHE A 13 -3.10 4.40 -14.64
N HIS A 14 -4.09 5.03 -15.28
CA HIS A 14 -3.95 6.41 -15.75
C HIS A 14 -3.52 7.38 -14.61
N ALA A 15 -3.97 7.12 -13.38
CA ALA A 15 -3.65 7.91 -12.18
C ALA A 15 -2.17 7.79 -11.77
N ASP A 16 -1.60 6.59 -11.89
CA ASP A 16 -0.22 6.28 -11.48
C ASP A 16 0.80 6.60 -12.58
N TYR A 17 0.35 6.96 -13.79
CA TYR A 17 1.20 7.11 -14.98
C TYR A 17 2.33 8.13 -14.82
N HIS A 18 2.02 9.34 -14.32
CA HIS A 18 3.02 10.39 -14.14
C HIS A 18 4.03 10.06 -13.03
N PRO A 19 3.60 9.63 -11.83
CA PRO A 19 4.51 9.10 -10.80
C PRO A 19 5.41 7.97 -11.33
N PHE A 20 4.83 7.01 -12.06
CA PHE A 20 5.54 5.89 -12.63
C PHE A 20 6.65 6.33 -13.59
N LEU A 21 6.35 7.21 -14.55
CA LEU A 21 7.35 7.72 -15.49
C LEU A 21 8.49 8.45 -14.79
N LYS A 22 8.19 9.20 -13.72
CA LYS A 22 9.21 9.89 -12.94
C LYS A 22 10.13 8.89 -12.24
N GLY A 23 9.55 7.88 -11.58
CA GLY A 23 10.33 6.82 -10.93
C GLY A 23 11.16 6.01 -11.92
N LEU A 24 10.59 5.65 -13.08
CA LEU A 24 11.33 4.94 -14.14
C LEU A 24 12.54 5.74 -14.65
N ARG A 25 12.40 7.07 -14.75
CA ARG A 25 13.51 7.97 -15.10
C ARG A 25 14.59 8.01 -14.02
N GLU A 26 14.22 7.91 -12.74
CA GLU A 26 15.18 7.85 -11.63
C GLU A 26 15.97 6.53 -11.64
N VAL A 27 15.35 5.41 -12.05
CA VAL A 27 16.10 4.16 -12.32
C VAL A 27 17.06 4.35 -13.50
N GLY A 28 16.66 5.10 -14.54
CA GLY A 28 17.57 5.61 -15.58
C GLY A 28 18.09 4.57 -16.59
N VAL A 29 17.56 3.34 -16.53
CA VAL A 29 18.02 2.18 -17.34
C VAL A 29 17.04 1.76 -18.43
N VAL A 30 15.87 2.41 -18.53
CA VAL A 30 14.82 2.03 -19.47
C VAL A 30 14.65 3.09 -20.55
N ASP A 31 14.85 2.70 -21.81
CA ASP A 31 14.47 3.52 -22.96
C ASP A 31 12.99 3.27 -23.27
N VAL A 32 12.18 4.32 -23.19
CA VAL A 32 10.71 4.24 -23.22
C VAL A 32 10.20 4.46 -24.64
N VAL A 33 9.59 3.43 -25.21
CA VAL A 33 8.84 3.52 -26.47
C VAL A 33 7.38 3.77 -26.13
N LYS A 34 6.95 5.02 -26.32
CA LYS A 34 5.57 5.40 -26.08
C LYS A 34 4.65 4.74 -27.12
N ARG A 35 3.94 3.70 -26.71
CA ARG A 35 2.75 3.20 -27.40
C ARG A 35 1.55 3.44 -26.52
N THR A 36 0.78 4.50 -26.78
CA THR A 36 -0.49 4.71 -26.07
C THR A 36 -1.51 3.71 -26.63
N LYS A 37 -1.65 2.57 -25.96
CA LYS A 37 -2.78 1.66 -26.14
C LYS A 37 -3.53 1.57 -24.81
N VAL A 38 -4.85 1.42 -24.89
CA VAL A 38 -5.70 1.27 -23.73
C VAL A 38 -6.33 -0.12 -23.76
N LEU A 39 -6.36 -0.77 -22.61
CA LEU A 39 -6.97 -2.08 -22.43
C LEU A 39 -8.46 -1.96 -22.07
N SER A 40 -9.18 -3.08 -22.24
CA SER A 40 -10.59 -3.24 -21.89
C SER A 40 -10.88 -2.94 -20.41
N GLU A 41 -12.14 -2.65 -20.08
CA GLU A 41 -12.60 -2.52 -18.70
C GLU A 41 -12.34 -3.80 -17.89
N GLU A 42 -12.50 -4.98 -18.50
CA GLU A 42 -12.20 -6.27 -17.88
C GLU A 42 -10.72 -6.40 -17.48
N ALA A 43 -9.79 -5.93 -18.31
CA ALA A 43 -8.37 -5.94 -17.99
C ALA A 43 -8.04 -5.04 -16.80
N ALA A 44 -8.72 -3.89 -16.71
CA ALA A 44 -8.56 -2.96 -15.59
C ALA A 44 -9.06 -3.57 -14.28
N GLU A 45 -10.19 -4.26 -14.32
CA GLU A 45 -10.71 -5.01 -13.16
C GLU A 45 -9.78 -6.14 -12.75
N ARG A 46 -9.26 -6.93 -13.70
CA ARG A 46 -8.28 -8.00 -13.42
C ARG A 46 -6.99 -7.45 -12.80
N LEU A 47 -6.47 -6.33 -13.30
CA LEU A 47 -5.29 -5.69 -12.72
C LEU A 47 -5.55 -5.22 -11.29
N LEU A 48 -6.72 -4.64 -11.02
CA LEU A 48 -7.12 -4.23 -9.67
C LEU A 48 -7.21 -5.45 -8.73
N LEU A 49 -7.82 -6.54 -9.19
CA LEU A 49 -7.90 -7.79 -8.44
C LEU A 49 -6.51 -8.35 -8.13
N GLN A 50 -5.60 -8.35 -9.11
CA GLN A 50 -4.23 -8.81 -8.92
C GLN A 50 -3.48 -7.98 -7.86
N ARG A 51 -3.59 -6.65 -7.91
CA ARG A 51 -3.02 -5.76 -6.89
C ARG A 51 -3.55 -6.09 -5.50
N GLN A 52 -4.86 -6.27 -5.38
CA GLN A 52 -5.50 -6.62 -4.11
C GLN A 52 -5.03 -7.97 -3.56
N VAL A 53 -4.94 -9.00 -4.42
CA VAL A 53 -4.44 -10.32 -4.02
C VAL A 53 -2.98 -10.22 -3.54
N THR A 54 -2.14 -9.45 -4.24
CA THR A 54 -0.74 -9.23 -3.87
C THR A 54 -0.62 -8.57 -2.50
N GLU A 55 -1.43 -7.55 -2.23
CA GLU A 55 -1.46 -6.89 -0.92
C GLU A 55 -1.97 -7.81 0.19
N ILE A 56 -2.97 -8.65 -0.07
CA ILE A 56 -3.44 -9.66 0.91
C ILE A 56 -2.32 -10.65 1.23
N ILE A 57 -1.61 -11.17 0.22
CA ILE A 57 -0.47 -12.07 0.43
C ILE A 57 0.57 -11.41 1.34
N LYS A 58 0.89 -10.14 1.10
CA LYS A 58 1.84 -9.36 1.91
C LYS A 58 1.33 -9.17 3.35
N GLN A 59 0.05 -8.87 3.53
CA GLN A 59 -0.56 -8.74 4.86
C GLN A 59 -0.54 -10.07 5.63
N LEU A 60 -0.88 -11.19 4.98
CA LEU A 60 -0.83 -12.52 5.59
C LEU A 60 0.62 -12.91 5.95
N ARG A 61 1.59 -12.68 5.06
CA ARG A 61 3.01 -12.95 5.33
C ARG A 61 3.57 -12.12 6.49
N ARG A 62 3.08 -10.89 6.70
CA ARG A 62 3.48 -10.04 7.84
C ARG A 62 3.10 -10.65 9.19
N ARG A 63 2.12 -11.56 9.25
CA ARG A 63 1.75 -12.29 10.47
C ARG A 63 2.79 -13.32 10.90
N LYS A 64 3.76 -13.66 10.04
CA LYS A 64 4.89 -14.57 10.33
C LYS A 64 4.45 -15.94 10.89
N ILE A 65 3.33 -16.45 10.38
CA ILE A 65 2.83 -17.79 10.70
C ILE A 65 3.53 -18.81 9.80
N GLU A 66 3.97 -19.93 10.37
CA GLU A 66 4.58 -21.02 9.61
C GLU A 66 3.54 -21.70 8.69
N PRO A 67 3.94 -22.17 7.50
CA PRO A 67 3.03 -22.86 6.60
C PRO A 67 2.46 -24.12 7.27
N GLY A 68 1.14 -24.22 7.32
CA GLY A 68 0.44 -25.39 7.82
C GLY A 68 0.50 -26.54 6.82
N THR A 69 0.48 -27.78 7.32
CA THR A 69 0.35 -28.98 6.47
C THR A 69 -1.09 -29.35 6.14
N GLU A 70 -2.06 -28.67 6.76
CA GLU A 70 -3.48 -28.91 6.57
C GLU A 70 -3.98 -28.35 5.24
N LYS A 71 -5.04 -28.98 4.71
CA LYS A 71 -5.68 -28.47 3.50
C LYS A 71 -6.35 -27.12 3.82
N PRO A 72 -6.21 -26.13 2.93
CA PRO A 72 -6.91 -24.87 3.10
C PRO A 72 -8.43 -25.12 3.15
N PRO A 73 -9.17 -24.38 3.98
CA PRO A 73 -10.63 -24.54 4.10
C PRO A 73 -11.41 -23.93 2.92
N PHE A 74 -10.72 -23.46 1.88
CA PHE A 74 -11.29 -22.82 0.69
C PHE A 74 -10.88 -23.57 -0.58
N GLU A 75 -11.77 -23.58 -1.57
CA GLU A 75 -11.53 -24.26 -2.84
C GLU A 75 -10.74 -23.39 -3.84
N SER A 76 -10.93 -22.06 -3.79
CA SER A 76 -10.28 -21.12 -4.71
C SER A 76 -9.68 -19.90 -4.02
N GLY A 77 -8.68 -19.29 -4.67
CA GLY A 77 -8.12 -18.01 -4.20
C GLY A 77 -9.12 -16.84 -4.23
N ALA A 78 -10.18 -16.94 -5.06
CA ALA A 78 -11.26 -15.96 -5.07
C ALA A 78 -12.11 -16.04 -3.79
N ASP A 79 -12.36 -17.24 -3.27
CA ASP A 79 -13.08 -17.43 -2.00
C ASP A 79 -12.26 -16.87 -0.83
N VAL A 80 -10.95 -17.09 -0.84
CA VAL A 80 -10.01 -16.54 0.14
C VAL A 80 -10.02 -15.00 0.09
N LEU A 81 -10.01 -14.41 -1.11
CA LEU A 81 -10.09 -12.96 -1.31
C LEU A 81 -11.39 -12.38 -0.73
N ASN A 82 -12.54 -12.99 -1.05
CA ASN A 82 -13.84 -12.53 -0.56
C ASN A 82 -13.92 -12.64 0.96
N ARG A 83 -13.54 -13.80 1.52
CA ARG A 83 -13.55 -13.99 2.96
C ARG A 83 -12.63 -13.01 3.69
N PHE A 84 -11.44 -12.75 3.15
CA PHE A 84 -10.52 -11.78 3.73
C PHE A 84 -11.14 -10.37 3.78
N ARG A 85 -11.82 -9.95 2.72
CA ARG A 85 -12.52 -8.64 2.67
C ARG A 85 -13.63 -8.56 3.72
N ASP A 86 -14.43 -9.62 3.84
CA ASP A 86 -15.50 -9.68 4.84
C ASP A 86 -14.94 -9.54 6.26
N LEU A 87 -13.84 -10.24 6.55
CA LEU A 87 -13.16 -10.15 7.84
C LEU A 87 -12.60 -8.74 8.11
N GLN A 88 -12.00 -8.09 7.11
CA GLN A 88 -11.50 -6.71 7.26
C GLN A 88 -12.63 -5.72 7.55
N ALA A 89 -13.76 -5.82 6.84
CA ALA A 89 -14.94 -5.00 7.08
C ALA A 89 -15.52 -5.25 8.49
N GLU A 90 -15.53 -6.52 8.93
CA GLU A 90 -15.98 -6.88 10.28
C GLU A 90 -15.05 -6.30 11.36
N ILE A 91 -13.72 -6.39 11.18
CA ILE A 91 -12.73 -5.78 12.09
C ILE A 91 -12.96 -4.27 12.22
N GLU A 92 -13.17 -3.56 11.10
CA GLU A 92 -13.41 -2.12 11.13
C GLU A 92 -14.69 -1.78 11.92
N SER A 93 -15.79 -2.50 11.66
CA SER A 93 -17.06 -2.33 12.38
C SER A 93 -16.93 -2.62 13.89
N LEU A 94 -16.25 -3.72 14.25
CA LEU A 94 -16.03 -4.09 15.66
C LEU A 94 -15.20 -3.04 16.39
N ASN A 95 -14.11 -2.54 15.77
CA ASN A 95 -13.30 -1.49 16.37
C ASN A 95 -14.08 -0.18 16.56
N GLN A 96 -14.95 0.19 15.61
CA GLN A 96 -15.84 1.35 15.77
C GLN A 96 -16.79 1.16 16.96
N GLN A 97 -17.39 -0.03 17.10
CA GLN A 97 -18.28 -0.36 18.23
C GLN A 97 -17.54 -0.39 19.57
N ILE A 98 -16.33 -0.94 19.63
CA ILE A 98 -15.51 -0.95 20.84
C ILE A 98 -15.13 0.48 21.23
N ASN A 99 -14.79 1.34 20.27
CA ASN A 99 -14.46 2.74 20.53
C ASN A 99 -15.65 3.54 21.06
N SER A 100 -16.86 3.35 20.52
CA SER A 100 -18.05 4.00 21.05
C SER A 100 -18.39 3.48 22.45
N LEU A 101 -18.29 2.17 22.65
CA LEU A 101 -18.54 1.53 23.93
C LEU A 101 -17.54 1.95 25.02
N ASN A 102 -16.26 2.11 24.69
CA ASN A 102 -15.25 2.62 25.61
C ASN A 102 -15.54 4.06 26.05
N LYS A 103 -16.09 4.90 25.17
CA LYS A 103 -16.54 6.25 25.55
C LYS A 103 -17.73 6.18 26.50
N GLU A 104 -18.69 5.29 26.23
CA GLU A 104 -19.86 5.07 27.09
C GLU A 104 -19.45 4.54 28.48
N ILE A 105 -18.51 3.59 28.53
CA ILE A 105 -17.91 3.07 29.76
C ILE A 105 -17.23 4.20 30.53
N ALA A 106 -16.39 5.02 29.89
CA ALA A 106 -15.68 6.10 30.59
C ALA A 106 -16.62 7.14 31.22
N VAL A 107 -17.78 7.40 30.61
CA VAL A 107 -18.81 8.29 31.16
C VAL A 107 -19.60 7.60 32.29
N THR A 108 -19.80 6.29 32.20
CA THR A 108 -20.58 5.49 33.15
C THR A 108 -19.78 5.06 34.38
N GLU A 109 -18.48 4.83 34.22
CA GLU A 109 -17.57 4.29 35.23
C GLU A 109 -17.58 5.08 36.55
N PRO A 110 -17.60 6.43 36.56
CA PRO A 110 -17.71 7.18 37.81
C PRO A 110 -19.01 6.94 38.57
N TRP A 111 -20.10 6.56 37.89
CA TRP A 111 -21.39 6.24 38.50
C TRP A 111 -21.47 4.81 39.06
N GLY A 112 -20.47 3.99 38.77
CA GLY A 112 -20.41 2.60 39.21
C GLY A 112 -21.42 1.68 38.51
N ASP A 113 -21.50 0.46 39.02
CA ASP A 113 -22.48 -0.53 38.57
C ASP A 113 -23.75 -0.47 39.41
N TYR A 114 -24.89 -0.75 38.79
CA TYR A 114 -26.19 -0.70 39.46
C TYR A 114 -27.14 -1.77 38.91
N ASP A 115 -28.11 -2.17 39.72
CA ASP A 115 -29.18 -3.05 39.29
C ASP A 115 -30.28 -2.22 38.56
N PRO A 116 -30.56 -2.49 37.27
CA PRO A 116 -31.61 -1.82 36.52
C PRO A 116 -32.99 -1.87 37.18
N THR A 117 -33.28 -2.93 37.94
CA THR A 117 -34.57 -3.13 38.57
C THR A 117 -34.82 -2.07 39.65
N ILE A 118 -33.77 -1.60 40.33
CA ILE A 118 -33.87 -0.56 41.35
C ILE A 118 -34.31 0.75 40.71
N LEU A 119 -33.64 1.19 39.64
CA LEU A 119 -34.02 2.42 38.92
C LEU A 119 -35.44 2.33 38.35
N HIS A 120 -35.82 1.17 37.83
CA HIS A 120 -37.17 0.94 37.31
C HIS A 120 -38.24 1.02 38.40
N ASN A 121 -37.99 0.42 39.56
CA ASN A 121 -38.89 0.46 40.70
C ASN A 121 -39.03 1.88 41.26
N LEU A 122 -37.92 2.64 41.33
CA LEU A 122 -37.94 4.05 41.74
C LEU A 122 -38.77 4.91 40.78
N ARG A 123 -38.59 4.73 39.46
CA ARG A 123 -39.43 5.42 38.46
C ARG A 123 -40.91 5.04 38.56
N LYS A 124 -41.22 3.76 38.80
CA LYS A 124 -42.60 3.29 39.02
C LYS A 124 -43.24 3.90 40.27
N ALA A 125 -42.45 4.16 41.30
CA ALA A 125 -42.90 4.85 42.52
C ALA A 125 -43.07 6.37 42.30
N GLY A 126 -42.81 6.89 41.09
CA GLY A 126 -42.90 8.32 40.77
C GLY A 126 -41.64 9.12 41.15
N LEU A 127 -40.58 8.47 41.61
CA LEU A 127 -39.33 9.14 41.97
C LEU A 127 -38.49 9.39 40.71
N HIS A 128 -38.06 10.63 40.52
CA HIS A 128 -37.17 11.03 39.44
C HIS A 128 -35.75 11.19 39.95
N ILE A 129 -34.79 10.61 39.23
CA ILE A 129 -33.38 10.61 39.60
C ILE A 129 -32.63 11.53 38.63
N HIS A 130 -31.95 12.51 39.18
CA HIS A 130 -31.17 13.51 38.46
C HIS A 130 -29.69 13.33 38.79
N PHE A 131 -28.84 13.40 37.78
CA PHE A 131 -27.41 13.11 37.90
C PHE A 131 -26.63 14.41 37.82
N TYR A 132 -25.82 14.69 38.84
CA TYR A 132 -25.07 15.93 38.95
C TYR A 132 -23.57 15.69 39.10
N THR A 133 -22.79 16.59 38.52
CA THR A 133 -21.35 16.66 38.72
C THR A 133 -20.94 18.05 39.21
N VAL A 134 -19.94 18.09 40.09
CA VAL A 134 -19.42 19.36 40.60
C VAL A 134 -17.95 19.23 41.00
N ALA A 135 -17.18 20.29 40.83
CA ALA A 135 -15.80 20.32 41.34
C ALA A 135 -15.80 20.23 42.89
N PRO A 136 -14.88 19.48 43.52
CA PRO A 136 -14.86 19.31 44.98
C PRO A 136 -14.90 20.62 45.78
N ARG A 137 -14.25 21.68 45.28
CA ARG A 137 -14.22 23.01 45.91
C ARG A 137 -15.58 23.73 45.94
N ARG A 138 -16.51 23.33 45.09
CA ARG A 138 -17.85 23.95 44.96
C ARG A 138 -18.95 23.08 45.57
N PHE A 139 -18.63 21.87 46.02
CA PHE A 139 -19.60 21.01 46.69
C PHE A 139 -19.92 21.57 48.08
N ASN A 140 -21.20 21.76 48.37
CA ASN A 140 -21.65 22.20 49.68
C ASN A 140 -22.31 21.02 50.43
N PRO A 141 -21.70 20.54 51.54
CA PRO A 141 -22.25 19.44 52.32
C PRO A 141 -23.67 19.67 52.86
N GLU A 142 -24.07 20.94 53.06
CA GLU A 142 -25.42 21.28 53.54
C GLU A 142 -26.52 20.88 52.56
N TRP A 143 -26.20 20.69 51.27
CA TRP A 143 -27.16 20.22 50.29
C TRP A 143 -27.71 18.83 50.64
N ALA A 144 -26.89 17.96 51.24
CA ALA A 144 -27.34 16.64 51.66
C ALA A 144 -28.32 16.68 52.86
N ASN A 145 -28.32 17.78 53.63
CA ASN A 145 -29.27 17.99 54.72
C ASN A 145 -30.60 18.57 54.23
N GLN A 146 -30.57 19.34 53.14
CA GLN A 146 -31.73 20.04 52.58
C GLN A 146 -32.47 19.24 51.52
N TYR A 147 -31.74 18.41 50.76
CA TYR A 147 -32.27 17.65 49.62
C TYR A 147 -31.91 16.17 49.73
N LYS A 148 -32.67 15.33 49.05
CA LYS A 148 -32.44 13.87 48.98
C LYS A 148 -31.28 13.57 48.02
N ILE A 149 -30.06 13.94 48.44
CA ILE A 149 -28.83 13.76 47.67
C ILE A 149 -28.05 12.55 48.18
N GLY A 150 -27.56 11.73 47.25
CA GLY A 150 -26.60 10.66 47.52
C GLY A 150 -25.33 10.87 46.70
N VAL A 151 -24.17 10.97 47.36
CA VAL A 151 -22.88 10.97 46.66
C VAL A 151 -22.57 9.56 46.19
N VAL A 152 -22.31 9.40 44.89
CA VAL A 152 -22.02 8.12 44.25
C VAL A 152 -20.52 7.86 44.22
N ASN A 153 -19.74 8.88 43.86
CA ASN A 153 -18.30 8.77 43.74
C ASN A 153 -17.61 10.13 43.85
N GLU A 154 -16.35 10.12 44.30
CA GLU A 154 -15.52 11.30 44.44
C GLU A 154 -14.17 11.07 43.78
N THR A 155 -13.84 11.92 42.80
CA THR A 155 -12.55 11.95 42.14
C THR A 155 -11.84 13.27 42.46
N PRO A 156 -10.51 13.37 42.23
CA PRO A 156 -9.80 14.65 42.42
C PRO A 156 -10.35 15.80 41.57
N ALA A 157 -11.02 15.49 40.45
CA ALA A 157 -11.55 16.47 39.51
C ALA A 157 -13.02 16.82 39.79
N LEU A 158 -13.85 15.80 40.06
CA LEU A 158 -15.31 15.91 40.15
C LEU A 158 -15.88 15.01 41.24
N ILE A 159 -16.92 15.50 41.91
CA ILE A 159 -17.84 14.74 42.75
C ILE A 159 -19.08 14.41 41.92
N TYR A 160 -19.45 13.14 41.93
CA TYR A 160 -20.61 12.58 41.23
C TYR A 160 -21.68 12.25 42.26
N PHE A 161 -22.84 12.87 42.13
CA PHE A 161 -23.94 12.65 43.06
C PHE A 161 -25.28 12.62 42.34
N ILE A 162 -26.25 11.96 42.97
CA ILE A 162 -27.62 11.89 42.49
C ILE A 162 -28.55 12.68 43.40
N LEU A 163 -29.57 13.29 42.81
CA LEU A 163 -30.64 13.98 43.52
C LEU A 163 -31.97 13.32 43.14
N VAL A 164 -32.78 12.99 44.14
CA VAL A 164 -34.07 12.32 43.93
C VAL A 164 -35.21 13.29 44.24
N THR A 165 -36.11 13.52 43.29
CA THR A 165 -37.31 14.36 43.45
C THR A 165 -38.60 13.54 43.40
N GLU A 166 -39.62 14.01 44.11
CA GLU A 166 -40.98 13.48 44.01
C GLU A 166 -41.75 14.09 42.82
N PRO A 167 -42.89 13.48 42.40
CA PRO A 167 -43.71 14.04 41.33
C PRO A 167 -44.20 15.45 41.66
N GLY A 168 -43.89 16.42 40.80
CA GLY A 168 -44.33 17.82 40.94
C GLY A 168 -43.42 18.70 41.80
N GLU A 169 -42.30 18.18 42.29
CA GLU A 169 -41.28 18.94 42.99
C GLU A 169 -40.35 19.65 41.98
N GLU A 170 -40.08 20.95 42.18
CA GLU A 170 -39.18 21.71 41.32
C GLU A 170 -37.71 21.35 41.60
N LEU A 171 -36.88 21.39 40.57
CA LEU A 171 -35.45 21.15 40.72
C LEU A 171 -34.82 22.30 41.52
N PRO A 172 -34.06 22.01 42.58
CA PRO A 172 -33.43 23.06 43.37
C PRO A 172 -32.32 23.78 42.59
N GLU A 173 -32.17 25.08 42.82
CA GLU A 173 -31.06 25.88 42.26
C GLU A 173 -29.75 25.59 43.01
N ILE A 174 -29.15 24.44 42.72
CA ILE A 174 -27.81 24.09 43.19
C ILE A 174 -26.76 24.49 42.14
N SER A 175 -25.59 24.96 42.61
CA SER A 175 -24.47 25.34 41.73
C SER A 175 -23.68 24.10 41.29
N ALA A 176 -24.36 23.17 40.62
CA ALA A 176 -23.83 21.92 40.08
C ALA A 176 -24.32 21.72 38.64
N GLU A 177 -23.56 20.95 37.85
CA GLU A 177 -23.89 20.67 36.46
C GLU A 177 -24.77 19.42 36.36
N LEU A 178 -25.98 19.57 35.80
CA LEU A 178 -26.86 18.45 35.49
C LEU A 178 -26.35 17.72 34.25
N VAL A 179 -26.11 16.43 34.38
CA VAL A 179 -25.60 15.58 33.30
C VAL A 179 -26.57 14.45 32.99
N LYS A 180 -26.38 13.82 31.82
CA LYS A 180 -27.13 12.62 31.47
C LYS A 180 -26.59 11.43 32.27
N GLY A 181 -27.47 10.77 33.01
CA GLY A 181 -27.11 9.56 33.77
C GLY A 181 -26.81 8.36 32.87
N PRO A 182 -26.22 7.30 33.44
CA PRO A 182 -25.96 6.06 32.73
C PRO A 182 -27.28 5.40 32.29
N GLU A 183 -27.33 4.99 31.02
CA GLU A 183 -28.50 4.30 30.46
C GLU A 183 -28.49 2.80 30.74
N LYS A 184 -27.27 2.23 30.87
CA LYS A 184 -27.02 0.82 31.06
C LYS A 184 -26.07 0.60 32.25
N PRO A 185 -26.17 -0.53 32.95
CA PRO A 185 -25.22 -0.93 33.98
C PRO A 185 -23.81 -1.05 33.41
N LEU A 186 -22.83 -0.67 34.22
CA LEU A 186 -21.43 -0.75 33.87
C LEU A 186 -21.01 -2.21 33.58
N SER A 187 -21.54 -3.18 34.32
CA SER A 187 -21.30 -4.61 34.07
C SER A 187 -21.77 -5.07 32.70
N GLN A 188 -22.92 -4.59 32.22
CA GLN A 188 -23.42 -4.91 30.88
C GLN A 188 -22.54 -4.31 29.78
N LEU A 189 -22.07 -3.08 29.98
CA LEU A 189 -21.15 -2.45 29.02
C LEU A 189 -19.82 -3.20 28.95
N TYR A 190 -19.27 -3.61 30.10
CA TYR A 190 -18.06 -4.43 30.14
C TYR A 190 -18.25 -5.80 29.50
N GLN A 191 -19.34 -6.50 29.80
CA GLN A 191 -19.66 -7.78 29.18
C GLN A 191 -19.77 -7.64 27.66
N ARG A 192 -20.46 -6.59 27.18
CA ARG A 192 -20.56 -6.35 25.74
C ARG A 192 -19.19 -6.10 25.10
N ARG A 193 -18.30 -5.38 25.78
CA ARG A 193 -16.94 -5.14 25.28
C ARG A 193 -16.13 -6.44 25.19
N GLU A 194 -16.23 -7.29 26.21
CA GLU A 194 -15.61 -8.62 26.21
C GLU A 194 -16.11 -9.48 25.04
N GLU A 195 -17.43 -9.48 24.76
CA GLU A 195 -18.00 -10.19 23.60
C GLU A 195 -17.42 -9.70 22.27
N LEU A 196 -17.27 -8.37 22.10
CA LEU A 196 -16.72 -7.80 20.88
C LEU A 196 -15.22 -8.11 20.73
N ASN A 197 -14.46 -8.05 21.83
CA ASN A 197 -13.04 -8.42 21.84
C ASN A 197 -12.84 -9.91 21.54
N ALA A 198 -13.64 -10.79 22.13
CA ALA A 198 -13.60 -12.22 21.85
C ALA A 198 -13.89 -12.51 20.36
N ARG A 199 -14.78 -11.72 19.73
CA ARG A 199 -15.00 -11.83 18.27
C ARG A 199 -13.78 -11.38 17.47
N LEU A 200 -13.11 -10.30 17.85
CA LEU A 200 -11.86 -9.88 17.21
C LEU A 200 -10.76 -10.94 17.34
N ASP A 201 -10.63 -11.57 18.51
CA ASP A 201 -9.66 -12.64 18.73
C ASP A 201 -9.95 -13.88 17.88
N ALA A 202 -11.24 -14.23 17.72
CA ALA A 202 -11.65 -15.29 16.82
C ALA A 202 -11.31 -14.98 15.35
N ILE A 203 -11.55 -13.74 14.90
CA ILE A 203 -11.18 -13.30 13.55
C ILE A 203 -9.66 -13.32 13.36
N ASN A 204 -8.88 -12.90 14.36
CA ASN A 204 -7.42 -12.97 14.30
C ASN A 204 -6.92 -14.40 14.16
N SER A 205 -7.52 -15.34 14.89
CA SER A 205 -7.21 -16.77 14.78
C SER A 205 -7.55 -17.31 13.38
N GLU A 206 -8.65 -16.85 12.78
CA GLU A 206 -9.02 -17.19 11.41
C GLU A 206 -8.01 -16.64 10.39
N LEU A 207 -7.57 -15.39 10.56
CA LEU A 207 -6.53 -14.78 9.72
C LEU A 207 -5.17 -15.49 9.85
N ASP A 208 -4.83 -15.98 11.05
CA ASP A 208 -3.63 -16.80 11.26
C ASP A 208 -3.72 -18.13 10.52
N THR A 209 -4.89 -18.76 10.54
CA THR A 209 -5.15 -19.99 9.78
C THR A 209 -5.04 -19.72 8.27
N MET A 210 -5.62 -18.62 7.78
CA MET A 210 -5.47 -18.21 6.38
C MET A 210 -4.01 -17.94 6.00
N ALA A 211 -3.22 -17.34 6.90
CA ALA A 211 -1.80 -17.12 6.69
C ALA A 211 -1.02 -18.45 6.60
N ALA A 212 -1.38 -19.45 7.40
CA ALA A 212 -0.75 -20.77 7.39
C ALA A 212 -1.07 -21.57 6.12
N THR A 213 -2.33 -21.56 5.64
CA THR A 213 -2.79 -22.54 4.63
C THR A 213 -3.14 -21.92 3.27
N CYS A 214 -3.53 -20.65 3.21
CA CYS A 214 -4.17 -20.08 2.01
C CYS A 214 -3.23 -19.28 1.10
N ILE A 215 -2.01 -18.96 1.54
CA ILE A 215 -1.02 -18.25 0.71
C ILE A 215 -0.78 -18.94 -0.65
N PRO A 216 -0.58 -20.28 -0.73
CA PRO A 216 -0.38 -20.95 -2.01
C PRO A 216 -1.58 -20.83 -2.96
N LEU A 217 -2.82 -20.82 -2.44
CA LEU A 217 -4.02 -20.61 -3.26
C LEU A 217 -4.08 -19.20 -3.83
N LEU A 218 -3.73 -18.19 -3.03
CA LEU A 218 -3.68 -16.79 -3.47
C LEU A 218 -2.57 -16.57 -4.51
N GLU A 219 -1.39 -17.19 -4.31
CA GLU A 219 -0.30 -17.15 -5.29
C GLU A 219 -0.70 -17.80 -6.61
N ASP A 220 -1.39 -18.94 -6.55
CA ASP A 220 -1.89 -19.62 -7.75
C ASP A 220 -2.94 -18.78 -8.48
N PHE A 221 -3.84 -18.15 -7.74
CA PHE A 221 -4.82 -17.24 -8.29
C PHE A 221 -4.16 -16.00 -8.93
N ALA A 222 -3.17 -15.41 -8.28
CA ALA A 222 -2.39 -14.31 -8.82
C ALA A 222 -1.64 -14.70 -10.10
N ARG A 223 -1.07 -15.91 -10.17
CA ARG A 223 -0.43 -16.44 -11.37
C ARG A 223 -1.42 -16.61 -12.52
N ARG A 224 -2.62 -17.12 -12.26
CA ARG A 224 -3.69 -17.25 -13.25
C ARG A 224 -4.10 -15.89 -13.81
N LEU A 225 -4.37 -14.91 -12.95
CA LEU A 225 -4.69 -13.53 -13.36
C LEU A 225 -3.55 -12.94 -14.21
N SER A 226 -2.29 -13.15 -13.81
CA SER A 226 -1.13 -12.66 -14.57
C SER A 226 -1.05 -13.28 -15.97
N SER A 227 -1.33 -14.58 -16.08
CA SER A 227 -1.29 -15.32 -17.36
C SER A 227 -2.41 -14.86 -18.30
N GLU A 228 -3.61 -14.62 -17.76
CA GLU A 228 -4.74 -14.07 -18.52
C GLU A 228 -4.43 -12.64 -19.01
N MET A 229 -3.84 -11.81 -18.15
CA MET A 229 -3.40 -10.46 -18.51
C MET A 229 -2.31 -10.47 -19.59
N GLU A 230 -1.33 -11.38 -19.50
CA GLU A 230 -0.31 -11.55 -20.54
C GLU A 230 -0.94 -11.90 -21.89
N TYR A 231 -1.87 -12.85 -21.91
CA TYR A 231 -2.62 -13.21 -23.11
C TYR A 231 -3.38 -12.00 -23.67
N GLU A 232 -4.06 -11.23 -22.83
CA GLU A 232 -4.83 -10.07 -23.25
C GLU A 232 -3.93 -8.96 -23.82
N ILE A 233 -2.75 -8.72 -23.26
CA ILE A 233 -1.74 -7.80 -23.83
C ILE A 233 -1.30 -8.28 -25.22
N VAL A 234 -1.03 -9.58 -25.38
CA VAL A 234 -0.62 -10.16 -26.67
C VAL A 234 -1.72 -10.06 -27.72
N VAL A 235 -2.98 -10.34 -27.35
CA VAL A 235 -4.13 -10.23 -28.26
C VAL A 235 -4.44 -8.76 -28.59
N SER A 236 -4.41 -7.87 -27.59
CA SER A 236 -4.60 -6.42 -27.76
C SER A 236 -3.47 -5.78 -28.57
N ASN A 237 -2.28 -6.41 -28.65
CA ASN A 237 -1.27 -5.97 -29.60
C ASN A 237 -1.73 -6.02 -31.07
N THR A 238 -2.81 -6.77 -31.34
CA THR A 238 -3.43 -6.97 -32.66
C THR A 238 -4.67 -6.11 -32.92
N LEU A 239 -5.28 -5.49 -31.90
CA LEU A 239 -6.53 -4.74 -32.02
C LEU A 239 -6.42 -3.37 -31.35
N SER A 240 -6.86 -2.34 -32.07
CA SER A 240 -6.89 -0.95 -31.60
C SER A 240 -8.34 -0.56 -31.44
N GLU A 241 -8.85 -0.48 -30.20
CA GLU A 241 -10.05 0.29 -29.89
C GLU A 241 -10.24 0.46 -28.37
N ALA A 242 -10.97 1.52 -28.05
CA ALA A 242 -10.83 2.36 -26.87
C ALA A 242 -11.43 1.80 -25.57
N ASP A 243 -10.71 2.07 -24.48
CA ASP A 243 -11.26 2.69 -23.27
C ASP A 243 -10.18 3.70 -22.76
N ASP A 244 -10.30 4.34 -21.60
CA ASP A 244 -9.35 5.40 -21.14
C ASP A 244 -8.66 5.11 -19.79
N LYS A 245 -8.84 3.91 -19.21
CA LYS A 245 -8.47 3.64 -17.80
C LYS A 245 -7.03 3.13 -17.59
N LEU A 246 -6.46 2.42 -18.57
CA LEU A 246 -5.12 1.84 -18.49
C LEU A 246 -4.18 2.36 -19.58
N LYS A 247 -2.91 2.55 -19.23
CA LYS A 247 -1.86 2.93 -20.18
C LYS A 247 -0.85 1.80 -20.29
N ILE A 248 -0.67 1.30 -21.50
CA ILE A 248 0.43 0.40 -21.83
C ILE A 248 1.68 1.25 -22.11
N LEU A 249 2.83 0.83 -21.60
CA LEU A 249 4.12 1.41 -21.94
C LEU A 249 5.08 0.32 -22.34
N GLU A 250 5.72 0.44 -23.50
CA GLU A 250 6.83 -0.44 -23.86
C GLU A 250 8.16 0.26 -23.56
N GLY A 251 9.16 -0.51 -23.15
CA GLY A 251 10.51 -0.01 -22.99
C GLY A 251 11.54 -1.11 -23.06
N PHE A 252 12.80 -0.72 -23.21
CA PHE A 252 13.92 -1.65 -23.26
C PHE A 252 14.90 -1.34 -22.14
N ALA A 253 15.35 -2.38 -21.44
CA ALA A 253 16.35 -2.26 -20.38
C ALA A 253 17.48 -3.25 -20.59
N PRO A 254 18.74 -2.91 -20.27
CA PRO A 254 19.84 -3.87 -20.27
C PRO A 254 19.55 -5.06 -19.37
N VAL A 255 19.95 -6.27 -19.77
CA VAL A 255 19.80 -7.49 -18.96
C VAL A 255 20.40 -7.34 -17.56
N GLU A 256 21.51 -6.59 -17.45
CA GLU A 256 22.17 -6.30 -16.18
C GLU A 256 21.31 -5.47 -15.22
N ALA A 257 20.45 -4.60 -15.76
CA ALA A 257 19.57 -3.71 -15.02
C ALA A 257 18.17 -4.31 -14.75
N ALA A 258 17.89 -5.51 -15.26
CA ALA A 258 16.59 -6.17 -15.11
C ALA A 258 16.13 -6.25 -13.65
N LYS A 259 17.05 -6.59 -12.73
CA LYS A 259 16.73 -6.69 -11.31
C LYS A 259 16.28 -5.37 -10.69
N GLU A 260 16.85 -4.25 -11.12
CA GLU A 260 16.51 -2.92 -10.61
C GLU A 260 15.13 -2.48 -11.11
N VAL A 261 14.85 -2.72 -12.39
CA VAL A 261 13.55 -2.43 -13.01
C VAL A 261 12.45 -3.27 -12.38
N GLU A 262 12.66 -4.58 -12.26
CA GLU A 262 11.68 -5.51 -11.69
C GLU A 262 11.41 -5.18 -10.22
N LYS A 263 12.45 -4.83 -9.46
CA LYS A 263 12.30 -4.39 -8.07
C LYS A 263 11.46 -3.11 -7.99
N PHE A 264 11.77 -2.10 -8.81
CA PHE A 264 11.00 -0.86 -8.87
C PHE A 264 9.51 -1.13 -9.19
N CYS A 265 9.23 -1.98 -10.18
CA CYS A 265 7.86 -2.33 -10.52
C CYS A 265 7.13 -3.06 -9.38
N ASN A 266 7.81 -3.98 -8.70
CA ASN A 266 7.25 -4.69 -7.55
C ASN A 266 6.99 -3.75 -6.36
N ASP A 267 7.91 -2.83 -6.07
CA ASP A 267 7.79 -1.86 -4.98
C ASP A 267 6.63 -0.87 -5.22
N HIS A 268 6.30 -0.60 -6.48
CA HIS A 268 5.21 0.29 -6.90
C HIS A 268 3.95 -0.43 -7.39
N GLU A 269 3.85 -1.76 -7.21
CA GLU A 269 2.68 -2.56 -7.61
C GLU A 269 2.27 -2.35 -9.08
N ILE A 270 3.29 -2.22 -9.94
CA ILE A 270 3.12 -2.09 -11.38
C ILE A 270 3.27 -3.46 -12.02
N PHE A 271 2.25 -3.88 -12.78
CA PHE A 271 2.35 -5.07 -13.58
C PHE A 271 3.30 -4.84 -14.75
N PHE A 272 4.20 -5.79 -14.97
CA PHE A 272 5.13 -5.77 -16.09
C PHE A 272 5.22 -7.15 -16.72
N LEU A 273 5.41 -7.17 -18.03
CA LEU A 273 5.74 -8.35 -18.80
C LEU A 273 7.15 -8.18 -19.37
N ARG A 274 8.01 -9.17 -19.15
CA ARG A 274 9.36 -9.21 -19.71
C ARG A 274 9.41 -10.21 -20.86
N THR A 275 9.83 -9.75 -22.03
CA THR A 275 10.04 -10.58 -23.22
C THR A 275 11.40 -10.29 -23.84
N ASP A 276 11.87 -11.21 -24.69
CA ASP A 276 13.06 -10.95 -25.51
C ASP A 276 12.67 -10.10 -26.73
N PRO A 277 13.49 -9.11 -27.10
CA PRO A 277 13.21 -8.26 -28.26
C PRO A 277 13.24 -9.07 -29.55
N SER A 278 12.29 -8.81 -30.45
CA SER A 278 12.31 -9.43 -31.78
C SER A 278 13.42 -8.83 -32.65
N PRO A 279 14.08 -9.61 -33.54
CA PRO A 279 15.12 -9.10 -34.45
C PRO A 279 14.66 -7.94 -35.36
N GLU A 280 13.35 -7.81 -35.59
CA GLU A 280 12.75 -6.78 -36.44
C GLU A 280 12.35 -5.51 -35.67
N GLU A 281 12.38 -5.55 -34.33
CA GLU A 281 12.05 -4.40 -33.49
C GLU A 281 13.20 -3.38 -33.43
N ARG A 282 12.84 -2.11 -33.26
CA ARG A 282 13.82 -1.03 -33.06
C ARG A 282 14.32 -1.04 -31.61
N VAL A 283 15.28 -1.92 -31.33
CA VAL A 283 15.94 -2.04 -30.02
C VAL A 283 17.00 -0.94 -29.86
N PRO A 284 17.08 -0.25 -28.70
CA PRO A 284 18.15 0.71 -28.45
C PRO A 284 19.52 0.04 -28.38
N ILE A 285 20.53 0.73 -28.91
CA ILE A 285 21.89 0.21 -29.01
C ILE A 285 22.75 0.84 -27.92
N LEU A 286 23.19 0.02 -26.97
CA LEU A 286 24.17 0.39 -25.96
C LEU A 286 25.48 -0.35 -26.25
N LEU A 287 26.55 0.40 -26.47
CA LEU A 287 27.88 -0.15 -26.73
C LEU A 287 28.68 -0.24 -25.42
N ARG A 288 29.25 -1.42 -25.16
CA ARG A 288 30.23 -1.65 -24.10
C ARG A 288 31.55 -2.08 -24.73
N ASN A 289 32.43 -1.12 -24.96
CA ASN A 289 33.80 -1.38 -25.42
C ASN A 289 34.83 -1.18 -24.31
N GLY A 290 35.96 -1.88 -24.44
CA GLY A 290 37.12 -1.72 -23.57
C GLY A 290 37.77 -0.34 -23.69
N ASN A 291 38.66 0.01 -22.77
CA ASN A 291 39.21 1.36 -22.63
C ASN A 291 39.78 1.95 -23.92
N PHE A 292 40.41 1.13 -24.76
CA PHE A 292 40.98 1.55 -26.03
C PHE A 292 39.91 1.81 -27.09
N ALA A 293 39.08 0.82 -27.40
CA ALA A 293 38.04 0.92 -28.43
C ALA A 293 36.97 1.97 -28.08
N ARG A 294 36.71 2.22 -26.79
CA ARG A 294 35.80 3.27 -26.32
C ARG A 294 36.17 4.67 -26.83
N LEU A 295 37.47 4.96 -26.99
CA LEU A 295 37.95 6.25 -27.51
C LEU A 295 37.49 6.51 -28.95
N PHE A 296 37.20 5.45 -29.71
CA PHE A 296 36.81 5.51 -31.12
C PHE A 296 35.30 5.40 -31.33
N GLU A 297 34.50 5.18 -30.28
CA GLU A 297 33.03 5.16 -30.36
C GLU A 297 32.42 6.45 -30.93
N PRO A 298 32.90 7.67 -30.58
CA PRO A 298 32.36 8.90 -31.17
C PRO A 298 32.50 8.93 -32.70
N ILE A 299 33.60 8.37 -33.22
CA ILE A 299 33.85 8.28 -34.65
C ILE A 299 32.90 7.28 -35.29
N SER A 300 32.72 6.10 -34.68
CA SER A 300 31.73 5.12 -35.15
C SER A 300 30.31 5.70 -35.20
N ARG A 301 29.92 6.46 -34.17
CA ARG A 301 28.60 7.13 -34.10
C ARG A 301 28.35 8.13 -35.24
N LEU A 302 29.39 8.72 -35.82
CA LEU A 302 29.24 9.65 -36.95
C LEU A 302 28.82 8.96 -38.26
N PHE A 303 29.17 7.68 -38.44
CA PHE A 303 28.87 6.94 -39.67
C PHE A 303 27.55 6.18 -39.58
N SER A 304 27.22 5.61 -38.42
CA SER A 304 25.92 5.06 -37.97
C SER A 304 26.19 4.03 -36.87
N LEU A 305 25.23 3.83 -35.97
CA LEU A 305 25.29 2.74 -35.01
C LEU A 305 24.96 1.39 -35.69
N PRO A 306 25.63 0.29 -35.31
CA PRO A 306 25.33 -1.04 -35.85
C PRO A 306 23.90 -1.45 -35.47
N LYS A 307 23.24 -2.27 -36.29
CA LYS A 307 21.98 -2.88 -35.86
C LYS A 307 22.21 -3.77 -34.64
N TYR A 308 21.17 -3.97 -33.83
CA TYR A 308 21.26 -4.80 -32.62
C TYR A 308 21.73 -6.24 -32.89
N THR A 309 21.44 -6.78 -34.08
CA THR A 309 21.87 -8.12 -34.52
C THR A 309 23.25 -8.14 -35.20
N GLU A 310 23.88 -6.99 -35.40
CA GLU A 310 25.17 -6.86 -36.07
C GLU A 310 26.33 -6.83 -35.08
N LEU A 311 27.51 -7.21 -35.55
CA LEU A 311 28.71 -7.18 -34.74
C LEU A 311 29.24 -5.74 -34.64
N ASP A 312 29.47 -5.24 -33.43
CA ASP A 312 30.13 -3.96 -33.20
C ASP A 312 31.55 -3.96 -33.78
N LEU A 313 31.74 -3.24 -34.90
CA LEU A 313 33.00 -3.16 -35.61
C LEU A 313 34.02 -2.19 -34.97
N THR A 314 33.62 -1.42 -33.95
CA THR A 314 34.49 -0.40 -33.31
C THR A 314 35.83 -0.96 -32.83
N PRO A 315 35.89 -2.14 -32.17
CA PRO A 315 37.16 -2.71 -31.72
C PRO A 315 38.09 -3.13 -32.87
N PHE A 316 37.53 -3.53 -34.01
CA PHE A 316 38.30 -3.90 -35.19
C PHE A 316 38.76 -2.66 -35.97
N PHE A 317 37.91 -1.65 -36.07
CA PHE A 317 38.20 -0.39 -36.75
C PHE A 317 39.26 0.46 -36.02
N ALA A 318 39.18 0.54 -34.69
CA ALA A 318 40.03 1.39 -33.86
C ALA A 318 41.55 1.30 -34.15
N PRO A 319 42.20 0.11 -34.18
CA PRO A 319 43.63 0.02 -34.43
C PRO A 319 44.03 0.46 -35.85
N PHE A 320 43.21 0.14 -36.86
CA PHE A 320 43.50 0.56 -38.24
C PHE A 320 43.30 2.06 -38.43
N PHE A 321 42.25 2.64 -37.83
CA PHE A 321 42.05 4.08 -37.88
C PHE A 321 43.22 4.84 -37.25
N MET A 322 43.70 4.40 -36.08
CA MET A 322 44.90 4.98 -35.46
C MET A 322 46.12 4.90 -36.38
N MET A 323 46.35 3.75 -37.02
CA MET A 323 47.47 3.54 -37.93
C MET A 323 47.39 4.44 -39.17
N PHE A 324 46.24 4.47 -39.85
CA PHE A 324 46.03 5.30 -41.04
C PHE A 324 46.07 6.79 -40.73
N PHE A 325 45.53 7.22 -39.58
CA PHE A 325 45.66 8.61 -39.14
C PHE A 325 47.14 8.98 -38.96
N GLY A 326 47.94 8.10 -38.38
CA GLY A 326 49.39 8.28 -38.26
C GLY A 326 50.10 8.41 -39.62
N PHE A 327 49.75 7.57 -40.59
CA PHE A 327 50.28 7.67 -41.96
C PHE A 327 49.88 8.96 -42.67
N CYS A 328 48.63 9.39 -42.52
CA CYS A 328 48.14 10.63 -43.13
C CYS A 328 48.75 11.88 -42.50
N LEU A 329 48.98 11.87 -41.18
CA LEU A 329 49.64 12.98 -40.49
C LEU A 329 51.10 13.10 -40.94
N GLY A 330 51.78 11.96 -41.15
CA GLY A 330 53.04 11.83 -41.90
C GLY A 330 54.26 12.59 -41.35
N ASP A 331 54.09 13.40 -40.31
CA ASP A 331 55.07 14.34 -39.78
C ASP A 331 55.16 14.23 -38.25
N ALA A 332 56.36 13.92 -37.77
CA ALA A 332 56.65 13.78 -36.35
C ALA A 332 56.50 15.11 -35.56
N GLY A 333 56.70 16.27 -36.20
CA GLY A 333 56.55 17.58 -35.60
C GLY A 333 55.10 17.90 -35.26
N TYR A 334 54.18 17.70 -36.20
CA TYR A 334 52.74 17.85 -35.95
C TYR A 334 52.22 16.83 -34.95
N GLY A 335 52.74 15.59 -34.99
CA GLY A 335 52.44 14.56 -33.99
C GLY A 335 52.81 15.00 -32.57
N LEU A 336 53.99 15.61 -32.39
CA LEU A 336 54.44 16.12 -31.10
C LEU A 336 53.57 17.27 -30.60
N VAL A 337 53.17 18.20 -31.48
CA VAL A 337 52.25 19.31 -31.12
C VAL A 337 50.89 18.79 -30.68
N VAL A 338 50.31 17.83 -31.40
CA VAL A 338 49.02 17.20 -31.02
C VAL A 338 49.15 16.47 -29.68
N LEU A 339 50.24 15.74 -29.46
CA LEU A 339 50.48 15.04 -28.21
C LEU A 339 50.59 16.01 -27.03
N LEU A 340 51.38 17.07 -27.17
CA LEU A 340 51.52 18.11 -26.15
C LEU A 340 50.18 18.79 -25.86
N GLY A 341 49.44 19.18 -26.91
CA GLY A 341 48.10 19.76 -26.78
C GLY A 341 47.12 18.85 -26.06
N ALA A 342 47.07 17.56 -26.42
CA ALA A 342 46.21 16.58 -25.78
C ALA A 342 46.61 16.34 -24.31
N THR A 343 47.92 16.30 -23.99
CA THR A 343 48.39 16.15 -22.60
C THR A 343 48.09 17.36 -21.73
N LEU A 344 48.14 18.58 -22.27
CA LEU A 344 47.80 19.80 -21.55
C LEU A 344 46.28 19.92 -21.34
N TYR A 345 45.47 19.49 -22.31
CA TYR A 345 44.01 19.51 -22.24
C TYR A 345 43.41 18.41 -21.35
N LYS A 346 44.17 17.36 -21.03
CA LYS A 346 43.73 16.27 -20.16
C LYS A 346 43.76 16.63 -18.65
N LYS A 347 44.34 17.79 -18.29
CA LYS A 347 44.18 18.42 -16.98
C LYS A 347 42.89 19.23 -16.94
#